data_AF-A0A3C0G5K7-F1
#
_entry.id   AF-A0A3C0G5K7-F1
#
_cell.length_a   1.000
_cell.length_b   1.000
_cell.length_c   1.000
_cell.angle_alpha   90.00
_cell.angle_beta   90.00
_cell.angle_gamma   90.00
#
_symmetry.space_group_name_H-M   'P 1'
#
loop_
_entity.id
_entity.type
_entity.pdbx_description
1 polymer ?
#
loop_
_entity_poly.entity_id
_entity_poly.type
_entity_poly.pdbx_seq_one_letter_code
_entity_poly.pdbx_strand_id
1 'polypeptide(L)'
;MSQRINLQYSIDIDELEYETSRLISRAATKLTELQTQLSALNKGSDNSLTLSNFDDIVNVRKNLTSVDHQLSDIADIIKGYLSYRTTDPPAPDEQENLENPEDTPEEVYEDVKVVSDIQ
;
A
#
# COMPACT_ATOMS: atom_id res chain seq x y z
N MET A 1 -13.34 -17.51 0.88
CA MET A 1 -11.98 -17.22 0.36
C MET A 1 -11.89 -15.71 0.19
N SER A 2 -11.19 -14.98 1.07
CA SER A 2 -11.08 -13.52 0.95
C SER A 2 -9.78 -13.21 0.19
N GLN A 3 -9.91 -12.90 -1.10
CA GLN A 3 -8.77 -12.57 -1.95
C GLN A 3 -8.20 -11.21 -1.52
N ARG A 4 -6.94 -11.20 -1.08
CA ARG A 4 -6.20 -9.96 -0.78
C ARG A 4 -5.46 -9.54 -2.05
N ILE A 5 -5.73 -8.32 -2.52
CA ILE A 5 -5.04 -7.71 -3.66
C ILE A 5 -4.02 -6.74 -3.08
N ASN A 6 -2.75 -6.86 -3.48
CA ASN A 6 -1.70 -5.93 -3.08
C ASN A 6 -1.55 -4.87 -4.18
N LEU A 7 -1.85 -3.61 -3.87
CA LEU A 7 -1.63 -2.50 -4.80
C LEU A 7 -0.31 -1.82 -4.43
N GLN A 8 0.62 -1.78 -5.37
CA GLN A 8 1.84 -1.00 -5.27
C GLN A 8 1.70 0.25 -6.13
N TYR A 9 1.88 1.41 -5.50
CA TYR A 9 1.92 2.70 -6.21
C TYR A 9 3.38 3.10 -6.39
N SER A 10 3.76 3.47 -7.61
CA SER A 10 5.05 4.07 -7.93
C SER A 10 4.89 5.59 -8.08
N ILE A 11 5.84 6.34 -7.55
CA ILE A 11 5.93 7.80 -7.67
C ILE A 11 7.33 8.14 -8.16
N ASP A 12 7.41 9.11 -9.07
CA ASP A 12 8.69 9.64 -9.52
C ASP A 12 9.37 10.37 -8.36
N ILE A 13 10.69 10.19 -8.23
CA ILE A 13 11.46 10.75 -7.11
C ILE A 13 11.36 12.28 -7.04
N ASP A 14 11.19 12.93 -8.20
CA ASP A 14 11.03 14.38 -8.34
C ASP A 14 9.65 14.87 -7.85
N GLU A 15 8.64 14.00 -7.86
CA GLU A 15 7.29 14.28 -7.36
C GLU A 15 7.12 13.91 -5.88
N LEU A 16 8.06 13.17 -5.31
CA LEU A 16 7.94 12.59 -3.97
C LEU A 16 7.71 13.62 -2.87
N GLU A 17 8.35 14.79 -2.96
CA GLU A 17 8.19 15.87 -1.98
C GLU A 17 6.75 16.43 -2.00
N TYR A 18 6.23 16.69 -3.20
CA TYR A 18 4.85 17.14 -3.40
C TYR A 18 3.85 16.11 -2.87
N GLU A 19 4.06 14.85 -3.23
CA GLU A 19 3.19 13.74 -2.85
C GLU A 19 3.18 13.51 -1.34
N THR A 20 4.35 13.54 -0.70
CA THR A 20 4.48 13.43 0.75
C THR A 20 3.78 14.59 1.45
N SER A 21 3.94 15.82 0.96
CA SER A 21 3.23 17.00 1.49
C SER A 21 1.71 16.87 1.35
N ARG A 22 1.22 16.33 0.24
CA ARG A 22 -0.20 16.05 0.03
C ARG A 22 -0.74 15.01 1.01
N LEU A 23 0.02 13.95 1.28
CA LEU A 23 -0.34 12.93 2.26
C LEU A 23 -0.40 13.51 3.68
N ILE A 24 0.57 14.33 4.07
CA ILE A 24 0.57 15.05 5.36
C ILE A 24 -0.68 15.93 5.47
N SER A 25 -0.98 16.71 4.43
CA SER A 25 -2.16 17.58 4.41
C SER A 25 -3.45 16.79 4.59
N ARG A 26 -3.57 15.63 3.95
CA ARG A 26 -4.72 14.73 4.10
C ARG A 26 -4.86 14.19 5.53
N ALA A 27 -3.76 13.78 6.16
CA ALA A 27 -3.77 13.33 7.55
C ALA A 27 -4.19 14.48 8.50
N ALA A 28 -3.70 15.70 8.27
CA ALA A 28 -4.07 16.88 9.05
C ALA A 28 -5.56 17.25 8.92
N THR A 29 -6.14 17.18 7.72
CA THR A 29 -7.59 17.37 7.52
C THR A 29 -8.39 16.35 8.34
N LYS A 30 -8.00 15.08 8.29
CA LYS A 30 -8.69 14.00 9.03
C LYS A 30 -8.59 14.18 10.55
N LEU A 31 -7.45 14.65 11.06
CA LEU A 31 -7.30 15.02 12.47
C LEU A 31 -8.23 16.17 12.87
N THR A 32 -8.39 17.17 12.01
CA THR A 32 -9.27 18.33 12.27
C THR A 32 -10.75 17.90 12.34
N GLU A 33 -11.16 16.99 11.46
CA GLU A 33 -12.48 16.37 11.49
C GLU A 33 -12.70 15.60 12.80
N LEU A 34 -11.72 14.80 13.23
CA LEU A 34 -11.78 14.06 14.49
C LEU A 34 -11.85 14.97 15.72
N GLN A 35 -11.08 16.06 15.72
CA GLN A 35 -11.15 17.06 16.78
C GLN A 35 -12.55 17.68 16.88
N THR A 36 -13.20 17.91 15.74
CA THR A 36 -14.58 18.43 15.69
C THR A 36 -15.57 17.42 16.29
N GLN A 37 -15.44 16.14 15.94
CA GLN A 37 -16.26 15.06 16.51
C GLN A 37 -16.06 14.94 18.03
N LEU A 38 -14.81 14.93 18.50
CA LEU A 38 -14.49 14.84 19.92
C LEU A 38 -15.03 16.05 20.70
N SER A 39 -14.94 17.24 20.12
CA SER A 39 -15.47 18.47 20.72
C SER A 39 -17.00 18.43 20.84
N ALA A 40 -17.70 17.78 19.89
CA ALA A 40 -19.15 17.60 19.96
C ALA A 40 -19.57 16.69 21.14
N LEU A 41 -18.77 15.66 21.45
CA LEU A 41 -19.00 14.78 22.59
C LEU A 41 -18.84 15.49 23.95
N ASN A 42 -18.03 16.55 24.01
CA ASN A 42 -17.72 17.27 25.25
C ASN A 42 -18.67 18.44 25.57
N LYS A 43 -19.75 18.66 24.81
CA LYS A 43 -20.61 19.85 24.96
C LYS A 43 -21.60 19.80 26.15
N GLY A 44 -21.19 19.24 27.29
CA GLY A 44 -21.84 19.49 28.58
C GLY A 44 -23.20 18.82 28.80
N SER A 45 -23.39 17.59 28.31
CA SER A 45 -24.61 16.84 28.65
C SER A 45 -24.45 16.09 29.98
N ASP A 46 -25.44 16.19 30.86
CA ASP A 46 -25.64 15.31 32.03
C ASP A 46 -25.75 13.81 31.66
N ASN A 47 -25.73 13.48 30.36
CA ASN A 47 -25.83 12.15 29.75
C ASN A 47 -24.54 11.70 29.06
N SER A 48 -23.37 11.99 29.63
CA SER A 48 -22.08 11.51 29.13
C SER A 48 -21.98 9.97 29.13
N LEU A 49 -22.67 9.30 30.07
CA LEU A 49 -22.69 7.85 30.24
C LEU A 49 -23.82 7.17 29.44
N THR A 50 -23.83 7.37 28.12
CA THR A 50 -24.79 6.71 27.22
C THR A 50 -24.10 5.75 26.27
N LEU A 51 -24.85 4.76 25.77
CA LEU A 51 -24.35 3.83 24.76
C LEU A 51 -23.96 4.56 23.47
N SER A 52 -24.71 5.62 23.10
CA SER A 52 -24.39 6.47 21.95
C SER A 52 -22.99 7.09 22.08
N ASN A 53 -22.69 7.71 23.23
CA ASN A 53 -21.37 8.29 23.44
C ASN A 53 -20.27 7.22 23.46
N PHE A 54 -20.54 6.03 23.99
CA PHE A 54 -19.59 4.91 23.92
C PHE A 54 -19.28 4.52 22.46
N ASP A 55 -20.31 4.38 21.62
CA ASP A 55 -20.13 4.06 20.20
C ASP A 55 -19.38 5.17 19.46
N ASP A 56 -19.67 6.43 19.75
CA ASP A 56 -18.96 7.57 19.17
C ASP A 56 -17.49 7.61 19.58
N ILE A 57 -17.17 7.34 20.86
CA ILE A 57 -15.78 7.20 21.33
C ILE A 57 -15.07 6.05 20.59
N VAL A 58 -15.74 4.90 20.42
CA VAL A 58 -15.18 3.77 19.68
C VAL A 58 -14.91 4.15 18.22
N ASN A 59 -15.80 4.93 17.60
CA ASN A 59 -15.63 5.40 16.23
C ASN A 59 -14.48 6.40 16.10
N VAL A 60 -14.34 7.36 17.02
CA VAL A 60 -13.21 8.29 17.04
C VAL A 60 -11.90 7.51 17.19
N ARG A 61 -11.84 6.53 18.10
CA ARG A 61 -10.65 5.68 18.29
C ARG A 61 -10.26 4.92 17.02
N LYS A 62 -11.23 4.31 16.30
CA LYS A 62 -10.96 3.62 15.03
C LYS A 62 -10.39 4.57 13.98
N ASN A 63 -10.92 5.79 13.90
CA ASN A 63 -10.43 6.79 12.96
C ASN A 63 -9.04 7.32 13.33
N LEU A 64 -8.73 7.46 14.62
CA LEU A 64 -7.38 7.77 15.09
C LEU A 64 -6.38 6.68 14.67
N THR A 65 -6.72 5.40 14.83
CA THR A 65 -5.88 4.30 14.32
C THR A 65 -5.64 4.40 12.80
N SER A 66 -6.66 4.79 12.04
CA SER A 66 -6.48 5.02 10.59
C SER A 66 -5.54 6.19 10.28
N VAL A 67 -5.56 7.27 11.07
CA VAL A 67 -4.62 8.38 10.91
C VAL A 67 -3.21 7.95 11.29
N ASP A 68 -3.06 7.20 12.37
CA ASP A 68 -1.78 6.69 12.84
C ASP A 68 -1.08 5.84 11.77
N HIS A 69 -1.81 4.92 11.12
CA HIS A 69 -1.28 4.16 9.98
C HIS A 69 -0.84 5.07 8.82
N GLN A 70 -1.63 6.09 8.47
CA GLN A 70 -1.24 7.03 7.41
C GLN A 70 0.03 7.81 7.76
N LEU A 71 0.19 8.22 9.02
CA LEU A 71 1.40 8.90 9.48
C LEU A 71 2.60 7.96 9.50
N SER A 72 2.40 6.69 9.85
CA SER A 72 3.44 5.66 9.76
C SER A 72 3.92 5.49 8.32
N ASP A 73 2.99 5.38 7.36
CA ASP A 73 3.33 5.26 5.94
C ASP A 73 4.14 6.48 5.45
N ILE A 74 3.73 7.69 5.84
CA ILE A 74 4.46 8.93 5.54
C ILE A 74 5.87 8.92 6.14
N ALA A 75 6.02 8.47 7.38
CA ALA A 75 7.32 8.37 8.03
C ALA A 75 8.25 7.39 7.33
N ASP A 76 7.71 6.25 6.87
CA ASP A 76 8.46 5.24 6.12
C ASP A 76 8.88 5.77 4.74
N ILE A 77 8.02 6.53 4.05
CA ILE A 77 8.36 7.22 2.79
C ILE A 77 9.55 8.18 3.01
N ILE A 78 9.46 9.05 4.02
CA ILE A 78 10.52 10.03 4.32
C ILE A 78 11.82 9.32 4.67
N LYS A 79 11.75 8.27 5.48
CA LYS A 79 12.91 7.47 5.85
C LYS A 79 13.56 6.81 4.63
N GLY A 80 12.75 6.25 3.72
CA GLY A 80 13.23 5.66 2.47
C GLY A 80 13.95 6.68 1.60
N TYR A 81 13.36 7.86 1.42
CA TYR A 81 13.95 8.97 0.66
C TYR A 81 15.28 9.46 1.26
N LEU A 82 15.33 9.66 2.58
CA LEU A 82 16.55 10.07 3.27
C LEU A 82 17.64 9.02 3.17
N SER A 83 17.28 7.74 3.22
CA SER A 83 18.22 6.64 3.01
C SER A 83 18.79 6.70 1.59
N TYR A 84 17.93 6.79 0.57
CA TYR A 84 18.33 6.94 -0.84
C TYR A 84 19.29 8.12 -1.07
N ARG A 85 19.06 9.26 -0.40
CA ARG A 85 19.92 10.45 -0.52
C ARG A 85 21.27 10.34 0.21
N THR A 86 21.39 9.46 1.21
CA THR A 86 22.56 9.39 2.10
C THR A 86 23.44 8.16 1.88
N THR A 87 22.93 7.09 1.29
CA THR A 87 23.75 6.03 0.70
C THR A 87 24.27 6.48 -0.65
N ASP A 88 25.56 6.27 -0.94
CA ASP A 88 26.12 6.45 -2.29
C ASP A 88 25.20 5.75 -3.30
N PRO A 89 24.87 6.40 -4.44
CA PRO A 89 24.10 5.73 -5.48
C PRO A 89 24.80 4.41 -5.81
N PRO A 90 24.08 3.28 -5.88
CA PRO A 90 24.67 2.09 -6.49
C PRO A 90 25.22 2.52 -7.85
N ALA A 91 26.44 2.05 -8.17
CA ALA A 91 26.99 2.22 -9.51
C ALA A 91 25.90 1.84 -10.53
N PRO A 92 25.74 2.58 -11.63
CA PRO A 92 24.67 2.31 -12.59
C PRO A 92 24.70 0.82 -12.92
N ASP A 93 23.61 0.11 -12.60
CA ASP A 93 23.44 -1.28 -12.96
C ASP A 93 23.68 -1.36 -14.46
N GLU A 94 24.78 -2.01 -14.87
CA GLU A 94 24.88 -2.56 -16.20
C GLU A 94 23.65 -3.44 -16.32
N GLN A 95 22.70 -3.02 -17.15
CA GLN A 95 21.53 -3.81 -17.48
C GLN A 95 22.06 -5.16 -17.96
N GLU A 96 22.04 -6.17 -17.09
CA GLU A 96 22.21 -7.56 -17.50
C GLU A 96 21.11 -7.80 -18.53
N ASN A 97 21.53 -7.83 -19.78
CA ASN A 97 20.74 -8.26 -20.92
C ASN A 97 20.22 -9.65 -20.56
N LEU A 98 18.95 -9.73 -20.17
CA LEU A 98 18.23 -10.99 -20.00
C LEU A 98 18.11 -11.62 -21.39
N GLU A 99 19.19 -12.28 -21.80
CA GLU A 99 19.28 -13.09 -23.00
C GLU A 99 18.35 -14.30 -22.81
N ASN A 100 17.14 -14.12 -23.33
CA ASN A 100 16.17 -15.08 -23.84
C ASN A 100 16.40 -16.57 -23.48
N PRO A 101 15.59 -17.20 -22.60
CA PRO A 101 15.66 -18.64 -22.36
C PRO A 101 14.74 -19.36 -23.36
N GLU A 102 15.13 -19.40 -24.64
CA GLU A 102 14.58 -20.38 -25.59
C GLU A 102 15.71 -21.31 -26.05
N ASP A 103 16.11 -22.19 -25.15
CA ASP A 103 16.81 -23.43 -25.49
C ASP A 103 16.22 -24.55 -24.63
N THR A 104 15.06 -25.05 -25.04
CA THR A 104 14.55 -26.35 -24.58
C THR A 104 14.65 -27.34 -25.75
N PRO A 105 15.34 -28.47 -25.57
CA PRO A 105 15.68 -29.38 -26.67
C PRO A 105 14.45 -30.05 -27.29
N GLU A 106 14.49 -30.24 -28.60
CA GLU A 106 13.50 -30.97 -29.40
C GLU A 106 13.21 -32.36 -28.79
N GLU A 107 12.02 -32.54 -28.19
CA GLU A 107 11.47 -33.87 -27.99
C GLU A 107 11.00 -34.42 -29.34
N VAL A 108 11.76 -35.38 -29.85
CA VAL A 108 11.43 -36.22 -31.01
C VAL A 108 10.18 -37.03 -30.69
N TYR A 109 9.03 -36.65 -31.24
CA TYR A 109 7.84 -37.50 -31.23
C TYR A 109 8.06 -38.65 -32.23
N GLU A 110 8.22 -39.88 -31.75
CA GLU A 110 8.09 -41.06 -32.58
C GLU A 110 6.63 -41.24 -33.02
N ASP A 111 6.41 -41.23 -34.34
CA ASP A 111 5.14 -41.54 -34.99
C ASP A 111 4.65 -42.96 -34.60
N VAL A 112 3.69 -43.04 -33.69
CA VAL A 112 2.90 -44.25 -33.48
C VAL A 112 1.98 -44.41 -34.68
N LYS A 113 2.38 -45.26 -35.65
CA LYS A 113 1.49 -45.76 -36.70
C LYS A 113 0.32 -46.52 -36.07
N VAL A 114 -0.82 -45.85 -35.96
CA VAL A 114 -2.13 -46.50 -35.80
C VAL A 114 -2.45 -47.16 -37.15
N VAL A 115 -2.13 -48.45 -37.28
CA VAL A 115 -2.65 -49.27 -38.37
C VAL A 115 -4.06 -49.68 -38.00
N SER A 116 -5.04 -48.92 -38.48
CA SER A 116 -6.43 -49.35 -38.56
C SER A 116 -6.65 -50.04 -39.90
N ASP A 117 -6.45 -51.36 -39.95
CA ASP A 117 -6.93 -52.16 -41.09
C ASP A 117 -8.38 -52.57 -40.80
N ILE A 118 -9.28 -51.98 -41.59
CA ILE A 118 -10.65 -52.43 -41.80
C ILE A 118 -10.62 -53.36 -43.01
N GLN A 119 -10.85 -54.66 -42.80
CA GLN A 119 -11.81 -55.49 -43.56
C GLN A 119 -11.98 -56.88 -42.94
#